data_AF-A0A956J1L8-F1
#
_entry.id   AF-A0A956J1L8-F1
#
_cell.length_a   1.000
_cell.length_b   1.000
_cell.length_c   1.000
_cell.angle_alpha   90.00
_cell.angle_beta   90.00
_cell.angle_gamma   90.00
#
_symmetry.space_group_name_H-M   'P 1'
#
loop_
_entity.id
_entity.type
_entity.pdbx_description
1 polymer ?
#
loop_
_entity_poly.entity_id
_entity_poly.type
_entity_poly.pdbx_seq_one_letter_code
_entity_poly.pdbx_strand_id
1 'polypeptide(L)'
;MAKTAIVPINEERSFEPQELFFSLTDRKGVIRYGNEVFTRISGYSEEELIGEPHNIIRHPDMPRAVFKLLWDYLEAGKSIAAYVKNLAKDGRYYWVLATVTPTPTGYLSIRLKPSSPLFDAAQAVYKKALEVEKEVERETGNRKMAMARSLEFIVGQLRASGFDSYDHFMSEALSLEITSREKWLRDMGYQGSQRSERPGDSGLVRLVNSCDVLSGLLTSVFSSLDAFKRLGSELAGKYEMIQELAPSLQFLALNARMAASRLGDKGVVQAAVADALGGK
;
A
#
# COMPACT_ATOMS: atom_id res chain seq x y z
N MET A 1 -14.21 0.49 -18.82
CA MET A 1 -15.11 1.57 -18.36
C MET A 1 -14.26 2.78 -18.01
N ALA A 2 -14.63 3.98 -18.43
CA ALA A 2 -13.88 5.19 -18.08
C ALA A 2 -14.00 5.41 -16.56
N LYS A 3 -12.87 5.49 -15.84
CA LYS A 3 -12.88 5.85 -14.41
C LYS A 3 -13.44 7.26 -14.28
N THR A 4 -14.60 7.40 -13.64
CA THR A 4 -15.18 8.71 -13.30
C THR A 4 -14.14 9.52 -12.51
N ALA A 5 -13.88 10.75 -12.94
CA ALA A 5 -12.94 11.61 -12.24
C ALA A 5 -13.48 11.93 -10.83
N ILE A 6 -12.69 11.60 -9.80
CA ILE A 6 -13.03 11.91 -8.42
C ILE A 6 -12.85 13.42 -8.21
N VAL A 7 -13.88 14.07 -7.66
CA VAL A 7 -13.85 15.50 -7.33
C VAL A 7 -13.28 15.67 -5.91
N PRO A 8 -12.21 16.44 -5.71
CA PRO A 8 -11.66 16.68 -4.37
C PRO A 8 -12.63 17.43 -3.46
N ILE A 9 -12.75 16.95 -2.23
CA ILE A 9 -13.48 17.54 -1.11
C ILE A 9 -12.43 17.95 -0.08
N ASN A 10 -12.48 19.20 0.38
CA ASN A 10 -11.56 19.71 1.39
C ASN A 10 -11.96 19.27 2.82
N GLU A 11 -11.98 17.96 3.03
CA GLU A 11 -12.23 17.30 4.30
C GLU A 11 -11.22 16.17 4.47
N GLU A 12 -10.62 16.07 5.67
CA GLU A 12 -9.59 15.08 5.95
C GLU A 12 -10.18 13.74 6.44
N ARG A 13 -9.75 12.63 5.82
CA ARG A 13 -9.89 11.28 6.39
C ARG A 13 -8.75 11.05 7.38
N SER A 14 -9.01 11.40 8.63
CA SER A 14 -8.07 11.15 9.72
C SER A 14 -7.97 9.66 10.07
N PHE A 15 -6.78 9.26 10.51
CA PHE A 15 -6.48 7.96 11.10
C PHE A 15 -5.62 8.18 12.35
N GLU A 16 -5.51 7.14 13.19
CA GLU A 16 -4.89 7.28 14.50
C GLU A 16 -3.35 7.20 14.43
N PRO A 17 -2.61 7.83 15.37
CA PRO A 17 -1.15 7.85 15.36
C PRO A 17 -0.50 6.46 15.42
N GLN A 18 -1.14 5.48 16.06
CA GLN A 18 -0.67 4.11 16.13
C GLN A 18 -0.76 3.38 14.79
N GLU A 19 -1.65 3.81 13.90
CA GLU A 19 -1.89 3.14 12.63
C GLU A 19 -0.79 3.45 11.62
N LEU A 20 -0.40 2.43 10.86
CA LEU A 20 0.60 2.52 9.81
C LEU A 20 0.02 1.99 8.50
N PHE A 21 0.31 2.71 7.42
CA PHE A 21 -0.02 2.30 6.07
C PHE A 21 1.12 1.46 5.53
N PHE A 22 0.80 0.31 4.96
CA PHE A 22 1.76 -0.51 4.25
C PHE A 22 1.26 -0.76 2.83
N SER A 23 2.16 -0.63 1.87
CA SER A 23 1.94 -1.15 0.52
C SER A 23 3.21 -1.67 -0.10
N LEU A 24 3.07 -2.72 -0.90
CA LEU A 24 4.10 -3.20 -1.79
C LEU A 24 3.68 -2.90 -3.23
N THR A 25 4.63 -2.44 -4.03
CA THR A 25 4.45 -2.29 -5.47
C THR A 25 5.49 -3.11 -6.22
N ASP A 26 5.26 -3.33 -7.52
CA ASP A 26 6.32 -3.73 -8.43
C ASP A 26 7.26 -2.54 -8.75
N ARG A 27 8.27 -2.78 -9.61
CA ARG A 27 9.24 -1.75 -10.06
C ARG A 27 8.64 -0.63 -10.91
N LYS A 28 7.40 -0.78 -11.39
CA LYS A 28 6.66 0.26 -12.13
C LYS A 28 5.71 1.04 -11.22
N GLY A 29 5.67 0.73 -9.92
CA GLY A 29 4.77 1.36 -8.97
C GLY A 29 3.34 0.79 -9.03
N VAL A 30 3.13 -0.39 -9.60
CA VAL A 30 1.84 -1.09 -9.60
C VAL A 30 1.66 -1.79 -8.26
N ILE A 31 0.56 -1.52 -7.58
CA ILE A 31 0.26 -2.05 -6.25
C ILE A 31 0.06 -3.57 -6.33
N ARG A 32 0.76 -4.29 -5.46
CA ARG A 32 0.63 -5.75 -5.27
C ARG A 32 -0.03 -6.10 -3.96
N TYR A 33 0.16 -5.25 -2.95
CA TYR A 33 -0.37 -5.45 -1.61
C TYR A 33 -0.63 -4.11 -0.94
N GLY A 34 -1.68 -4.07 -0.12
CA GLY A 34 -2.00 -2.98 0.79
C GLY A 34 -2.63 -3.53 2.06
N ASN A 35 -2.27 -3.00 3.23
CA ASN A 35 -2.91 -3.42 4.48
C ASN A 35 -4.31 -2.81 4.67
N GLU A 36 -5.03 -3.27 5.69
CA GLU A 36 -6.39 -2.81 6.02
C GLU A 36 -6.48 -1.31 6.29
N VAL A 37 -5.44 -0.71 6.88
CA VAL A 37 -5.40 0.75 7.09
C VAL A 37 -5.39 1.47 5.74
N PHE A 38 -4.63 0.96 4.76
CA PHE A 38 -4.59 1.56 3.44
C PHE A 38 -5.93 1.46 2.70
N THR A 39 -6.59 0.30 2.71
CA THR A 39 -7.92 0.15 2.08
C THR A 39 -8.97 1.03 2.77
N ARG A 40 -9.05 0.99 4.10
CA ARG A 40 -10.03 1.76 4.89
C ARG A 40 -9.91 3.27 4.71
N ILE A 41 -8.68 3.80 4.70
CA ILE A 41 -8.48 5.26 4.62
C ILE A 41 -8.51 5.76 3.18
N SER A 42 -7.98 4.99 2.22
CA SER A 42 -8.09 5.36 0.80
C SER A 42 -9.52 5.22 0.25
N GLY A 43 -10.37 4.41 0.90
CA GLY A 43 -11.75 4.18 0.48
C GLY A 43 -11.88 3.23 -0.72
N TYR A 44 -10.78 2.64 -1.18
CA TYR A 44 -10.76 1.61 -2.21
C TYR A 44 -10.73 0.22 -1.56
N SER A 45 -11.43 -0.74 -2.17
CA SER A 45 -11.28 -2.14 -1.77
C SER A 45 -9.91 -2.68 -2.19
N GLU A 46 -9.51 -3.82 -1.63
CA GLU A 46 -8.24 -4.45 -2.00
C GLU A 46 -8.20 -4.79 -3.49
N GLU A 47 -9.32 -5.26 -4.05
CA GLU A 47 -9.47 -5.62 -5.47
C GLU A 47 -9.35 -4.40 -6.39
N GLU A 48 -9.75 -3.22 -5.92
CA GLU A 48 -9.61 -1.96 -6.67
C GLU A 48 -8.19 -1.38 -6.59
N LEU A 49 -7.41 -1.75 -5.57
CA LEU A 49 -6.03 -1.29 -5.42
C LEU A 49 -5.04 -2.22 -6.12
N ILE A 50 -5.20 -3.54 -6.00
CA ILE A 50 -4.26 -4.50 -6.57
C ILE A 50 -4.28 -4.43 -8.10
N GLY A 51 -3.10 -4.31 -8.70
CA GLY A 51 -2.93 -4.19 -10.15
C GLY A 51 -3.03 -2.75 -10.66
N GLU A 52 -3.36 -1.78 -9.81
CA GLU A 52 -3.40 -0.36 -10.18
C GLU A 52 -2.09 0.36 -9.86
N PRO A 53 -1.70 1.35 -10.68
CA PRO A 53 -0.58 2.21 -10.33
C PRO A 53 -0.89 3.01 -9.06
N HIS A 54 0.12 3.19 -8.20
CA HIS A 54 -0.02 3.90 -6.92
C HIS A 54 -0.54 5.33 -7.07
N ASN A 55 -0.41 5.94 -8.25
CA ASN A 55 -0.96 7.27 -8.55
C ASN A 55 -2.50 7.35 -8.50
N ILE A 56 -3.24 6.23 -8.37
CA ILE A 56 -4.70 6.21 -8.19
C ILE A 56 -5.17 7.03 -6.97
N ILE A 57 -4.33 7.14 -5.94
CA ILE A 57 -4.60 7.94 -4.73
C ILE A 57 -3.88 9.30 -4.75
N ARG A 58 -3.35 9.74 -5.88
CA ARG A 58 -2.61 11.00 -5.95
C ARG A 58 -3.57 12.19 -5.85
N HIS A 59 -3.32 13.09 -4.89
CA HIS A 59 -4.05 14.34 -4.80
C HIS A 59 -3.58 15.37 -5.86
N PRO A 60 -4.48 16.11 -6.52
CA PRO A 60 -4.12 17.12 -7.52
C PRO A 60 -3.34 18.32 -6.94
N ASP A 61 -3.49 18.59 -5.65
CA ASP A 61 -2.69 19.61 -4.93
C ASP A 61 -1.22 19.23 -4.73
N MET A 62 -0.80 18.00 -5.04
CA MET A 62 0.59 17.62 -4.92
C MET A 62 1.40 18.03 -6.17
N PRO A 63 2.46 18.86 -6.03
CA PRO A 63 3.36 19.18 -7.13
C PRO A 63 3.94 17.91 -7.77
N ARG A 64 4.02 17.87 -9.09
CA ARG A 64 4.66 16.75 -9.82
C ARG A 64 6.14 16.63 -9.46
N ALA A 65 6.79 17.74 -9.12
CA ALA A 65 8.18 17.78 -8.68
C ALA A 65 8.47 16.85 -7.48
N VAL A 66 7.55 16.72 -6.53
CA VAL A 66 7.73 15.85 -5.35
C VAL A 66 7.81 14.38 -5.79
N PHE A 67 6.94 13.96 -6.70
CA PHE A 67 6.97 12.60 -7.24
C PHE A 67 8.15 12.36 -8.17
N LYS A 68 8.59 13.38 -8.92
CA LYS A 68 9.81 13.30 -9.73
C LYS A 68 11.01 13.03 -8.84
N LEU A 69 11.15 13.77 -7.74
CA LEU A 69 12.19 13.57 -6.76
C LEU A 69 12.12 12.16 -6.14
N LEU A 70 10.92 11.70 -5.78
CA LEU A 70 10.70 10.34 -5.30
C LEU A 70 11.21 9.29 -6.29
N TRP A 71 10.85 9.39 -7.57
CA TRP A 71 11.32 8.45 -8.58
C TRP A 71 12.83 8.54 -8.82
N ASP A 72 13.42 9.74 -8.81
CA ASP A 72 14.87 9.92 -8.94
C ASP A 72 15.65 9.17 -7.84
N TYR A 73 15.13 9.18 -6.62
CA TYR A 73 15.72 8.40 -5.52
C TYR A 73 15.56 6.90 -5.73
N LEU A 74 14.34 6.45 -6.05
CA LEU A 74 14.03 5.03 -6.19
C LEU A 74 14.76 4.39 -7.38
N GLU A 75 14.88 5.09 -8.50
CA GLU A 75 15.64 4.65 -9.68
C GLU A 75 17.15 4.61 -9.41
N ALA A 76 17.65 5.49 -8.53
CA ALA A 76 19.02 5.44 -8.03
C ALA A 76 19.26 4.38 -6.94
N GLY A 77 18.25 3.55 -6.63
CA GLY A 77 18.34 2.52 -5.60
C GLY A 77 18.36 3.06 -4.17
N LYS A 78 17.94 4.32 -3.96
CA LYS A 78 17.91 4.98 -2.65
C LYS A 78 16.50 5.00 -2.08
N SER A 79 16.39 4.93 -0.76
CA SER A 79 15.13 5.21 -0.05
C SER A 79 14.85 6.71 0.01
N ILE A 80 13.57 7.06 0.13
CA ILE A 80 13.13 8.44 0.29
C ILE A 80 12.03 8.55 1.33
N ALA A 81 12.04 9.62 2.12
CA ALA A 81 10.87 10.06 2.88
C ALA A 81 10.31 11.36 2.31
N ALA A 82 8.98 11.43 2.18
CA ALA A 82 8.28 12.60 1.67
C ALA A 82 6.90 12.74 2.32
N TYR A 83 6.48 13.99 2.56
CA TYR A 83 5.09 14.28 2.89
C TYR A 83 4.24 14.15 1.63
N VAL A 84 3.11 13.46 1.73
CA VAL A 84 2.24 13.19 0.57
C VAL A 84 0.79 13.40 0.96
N LYS A 85 0.10 14.29 0.24
CA LYS A 85 -1.36 14.41 0.25
C LYS A 85 -1.94 13.41 -0.73
N ASN A 86 -2.86 12.59 -0.24
CA ASN A 86 -3.54 11.59 -1.04
C ASN A 86 -5.03 11.92 -1.16
N LEU A 87 -5.64 11.48 -2.25
CA LEU A 87 -7.06 11.61 -2.55
C LEU A 87 -7.73 10.24 -2.37
N ALA A 88 -8.68 10.17 -1.45
CA ALA A 88 -9.50 8.99 -1.25
C ALA A 88 -10.59 8.90 -2.32
N LYS A 89 -11.15 7.69 -2.49
CA LYS A 89 -12.19 7.38 -3.49
C LYS A 89 -13.43 8.27 -3.39
N ASP A 90 -13.76 8.71 -2.19
CA ASP A 90 -14.91 9.57 -1.89
C ASP A 90 -14.62 11.07 -2.05
N GLY A 91 -13.43 11.44 -2.55
CA GLY A 91 -13.01 12.81 -2.78
C GLY A 91 -12.31 13.47 -1.59
N ARG A 92 -12.39 12.90 -0.39
CA ARG A 92 -11.69 13.45 0.79
C ARG A 92 -10.19 13.23 0.71
N TYR A 93 -9.40 13.97 1.48
CA TYR A 93 -7.94 13.85 1.46
C TYR A 93 -7.37 13.25 2.74
N TYR A 94 -6.13 12.77 2.69
CA TYR A 94 -5.38 12.44 3.90
C TYR A 94 -3.89 12.66 3.67
N TRP A 95 -3.19 13.06 4.72
CA TRP A 95 -1.74 13.29 4.68
C TRP A 95 -0.98 12.14 5.34
N VAL A 96 0.17 11.83 4.76
CA VAL A 96 1.12 10.87 5.32
C VAL A 96 2.54 11.43 5.20
N LEU A 97 3.42 11.06 6.12
CA LEU A 97 4.84 10.94 5.78
C LEU A 97 5.05 9.52 5.23
N ALA A 98 5.42 9.41 3.96
CA ALA A 98 5.69 8.14 3.30
C ALA A 98 7.19 7.90 3.20
N THR A 99 7.65 6.79 3.74
CA THR A 99 9.00 6.26 3.55
C THR A 99 8.92 5.16 2.50
N VAL A 100 9.62 5.31 1.38
CA VAL A 100 9.63 4.35 0.28
C VAL A 100 11.04 3.80 0.10
N THR A 101 11.16 2.48 0.12
CA THR A 101 12.42 1.75 0.04
C THR A 101 12.39 0.74 -1.10
N PRO A 102 13.42 0.72 -1.98
CA PRO A 102 13.59 -0.34 -2.97
C PRO A 102 13.69 -1.73 -2.35
N THR A 103 13.04 -2.70 -2.96
CA THR A 103 13.14 -4.13 -2.64
C THR A 103 13.55 -4.90 -3.90
N PRO A 104 13.96 -6.18 -3.80
CA PRO A 104 14.33 -6.97 -4.98
C PRO A 104 13.23 -7.01 -6.07
N THR A 105 11.96 -7.01 -5.65
CA THR A 105 10.79 -7.19 -6.52
C THR A 105 10.02 -5.89 -6.80
N GLY A 106 10.38 -4.77 -6.18
CA GLY A 106 9.71 -3.48 -6.39
C GLY A 106 9.99 -2.49 -5.26
N TYR A 107 8.95 -1.96 -4.63
CA TYR A 107 9.08 -0.95 -3.57
C TYR A 107 8.17 -1.26 -2.38
N LEU A 108 8.69 -1.02 -1.18
CA LEU A 108 7.94 -1.03 0.07
C LEU A 108 7.70 0.42 0.49
N SER A 109 6.44 0.77 0.74
CA SER A 109 6.06 2.05 1.33
C SER A 109 5.45 1.83 2.71
N ILE A 110 6.06 2.46 3.72
CA ILE A 110 5.54 2.57 5.09
C ILE A 110 5.15 4.02 5.30
N ARG A 111 3.95 4.27 5.85
CA ARG A 111 3.47 5.65 6.00
C ARG A 111 2.84 5.86 7.36
N LEU A 112 3.15 6.99 7.96
CA LEU A 112 2.68 7.40 9.28
C LEU A 112 1.89 8.71 9.19
N LYS A 113 1.11 8.99 10.23
CA LYS A 113 0.42 10.27 10.39
C LYS A 113 1.46 11.36 10.68
N PRO A 114 1.57 12.40 9.84
CA PRO A 114 2.47 13.50 10.11
C PRO A 114 1.91 14.33 11.28
N SER A 115 2.80 14.79 12.13
CA SER A 115 2.49 15.48 13.38
C SER A 115 3.58 16.46 13.80
N SER A 116 4.72 16.46 13.12
CA SER A 116 5.83 17.34 13.44
C SER A 116 5.61 18.76 12.91
N PRO A 117 6.28 19.78 13.47
CA PRO A 117 6.22 21.14 12.93
C PRO A 117 6.72 21.28 11.48
N LEU A 118 7.57 20.35 11.00
CA LEU A 118 8.04 20.37 9.61
C LEU A 118 6.92 20.06 8.61
N PHE A 119 5.85 19.39 9.04
CA PHE A 119 4.71 19.09 8.20
C PHE A 119 4.02 20.36 7.69
N ASP A 120 3.75 21.32 8.56
CA ASP A 120 3.11 22.60 8.19
C ASP A 120 4.00 23.41 7.23
N ALA A 121 5.31 23.42 7.48
CA ALA A 121 6.28 24.05 6.59
C ALA A 121 6.30 23.38 5.21
N ALA A 122 6.28 22.05 5.14
CA ALA A 122 6.24 21.31 3.89
C ALA A 122 4.96 21.60 3.09
N GLN A 123 3.79 21.67 3.74
CA GLN A 123 2.53 22.04 3.09
C GLN A 123 2.60 23.45 2.47
N ALA A 124 3.16 24.43 3.18
CA ALA A 124 3.33 25.79 2.68
C ALA A 124 4.26 25.85 1.45
N VAL A 125 5.36 25.08 1.47
CA VAL A 125 6.29 24.96 0.33
C VAL A 125 5.59 24.31 -0.86
N TYR A 126 4.85 23.23 -0.65
CA TYR A 126 4.15 22.53 -1.74
C TYR A 126 3.07 23.38 -2.40
N LYS A 127 2.35 24.20 -1.64
CA LYS A 127 1.38 25.13 -2.21
C LYS A 127 2.04 26.08 -3.21
N LYS A 128 3.14 26.73 -2.82
CA LYS A 128 3.90 27.64 -3.69
C LYS A 128 4.55 26.91 -4.87
N ALA A 129 5.08 25.72 -4.63
CA ALA A 129 5.67 24.89 -5.68
C ALA A 129 4.64 24.54 -6.77
N LEU A 130 3.41 24.19 -6.37
CA LEU A 130 2.31 23.93 -7.31
C LEU A 130 1.91 25.19 -8.10
N GLU A 131 1.90 26.36 -7.46
CA GLU A 131 1.65 27.65 -8.14
C GLU A 131 2.71 27.89 -9.22
N VAL A 132 3.99 27.67 -8.91
CA VAL A 132 5.11 27.73 -9.88
C VAL A 132 4.91 26.74 -11.03
N GLU A 133 4.52 25.48 -10.76
CA GLU A 133 4.25 24.51 -11.83
C GLU A 133 3.14 24.99 -12.76
N LYS A 134 2.04 25.48 -12.21
CA LYS A 134 0.87 25.92 -12.99
C LYS A 134 1.18 27.15 -13.82
N GLU A 135 1.93 28.11 -13.27
CA GLU A 135 2.33 29.32 -13.97
C GLU A 135 3.25 29.01 -15.16
N VAL A 136 4.32 28.24 -14.93
CA VAL A 136 5.27 27.87 -16.00
C VAL A 136 4.58 27.02 -17.07
N GLU A 137 3.70 26.10 -16.70
CA GLU A 137 2.94 25.31 -17.68
C GLU A 137 1.99 26.18 -18.52
N ARG A 138 1.33 27.18 -17.90
CA ARG A 138 0.46 28.12 -18.61
C ARG A 138 1.23 28.99 -19.60
N GLU A 139 2.43 29.42 -19.24
CA GLU A 139 3.27 30.31 -20.07
C GLU A 139 3.97 29.56 -21.20
N THR A 140 4.46 28.36 -20.94
CA THR A 140 5.36 27.63 -21.87
C THR A 140 4.69 26.46 -22.57
N GLY A 141 3.56 25.97 -22.07
CA GLY A 141 2.96 24.70 -22.48
C GLY A 141 3.80 23.46 -22.14
N ASN A 142 4.95 23.62 -21.46
CA ASN A 142 5.93 22.55 -21.26
C ASN A 142 5.90 22.01 -19.81
N ARG A 143 5.23 20.87 -19.65
CA ARG A 143 5.12 20.17 -18.35
C ARG A 143 6.45 19.78 -17.73
N LYS A 144 7.43 19.36 -18.54
CA LYS A 144 8.74 18.94 -18.05
C LYS A 144 9.50 20.13 -17.48
N MET A 145 9.42 21.28 -18.15
CA MET A 145 10.01 22.54 -17.67
C MET A 145 9.32 23.02 -16.39
N ALA A 146 7.99 23.00 -16.34
CA ALA A 146 7.22 23.37 -15.15
C ALA A 146 7.62 22.54 -13.92
N MET A 147 7.70 21.22 -14.09
CA MET A 147 8.12 20.29 -13.03
C MET A 147 9.58 20.55 -12.58
N ALA A 148 10.49 20.84 -13.51
CA ALA A 148 11.88 21.16 -13.17
C ALA A 148 11.95 22.47 -12.36
N ARG A 149 11.23 23.52 -12.76
CA ARG A 149 11.17 24.79 -12.04
C ARG A 149 10.58 24.65 -10.64
N SER A 150 9.54 23.85 -10.48
CA SER A 150 9.01 23.56 -9.15
C SER A 150 9.96 22.76 -8.29
N LEU A 151 10.75 21.84 -8.86
CA LEU A 151 11.77 21.12 -8.11
C LEU A 151 12.89 22.05 -7.65
N GLU A 152 13.36 22.94 -8.54
CA GLU A 152 14.32 24.00 -8.20
C GLU A 152 13.80 24.89 -7.07
N PHE A 153 12.52 25.27 -7.12
CA PHE A 153 11.88 26.04 -6.05
C PHE A 153 11.91 25.28 -4.71
N ILE A 154 11.49 24.01 -4.68
CA ILE A 154 11.49 23.19 -3.46
C ILE A 154 12.90 23.09 -2.88
N VAL A 155 13.90 22.75 -3.70
CA VAL A 155 15.30 22.63 -3.25
C VAL A 155 15.83 23.98 -2.77
N GLY A 156 15.45 25.08 -3.43
CA GLY A 156 15.79 26.44 -2.99
C GLY A 156 15.20 26.79 -1.62
N GLN A 157 13.94 26.42 -1.35
CA GLN A 157 13.31 26.63 -0.04
C GLN A 157 13.97 25.79 1.06
N LEU A 158 14.39 24.56 0.75
CA LEU A 158 15.13 23.73 1.70
C LEU A 158 16.45 24.38 2.10
N ARG A 159 17.23 24.87 1.13
CA ARG A 159 18.48 25.60 1.39
C ARG A 159 18.25 26.88 2.20
N ALA A 160 17.22 27.65 1.85
CA ALA A 160 16.87 28.86 2.59
C ALA A 160 16.45 28.56 4.05
N SER A 161 15.98 27.34 4.31
CA SER A 161 15.62 26.85 5.64
C SER A 161 16.76 26.16 6.39
N GLY A 162 17.99 26.17 5.83
CA GLY A 162 19.18 25.60 6.46
C GLY A 162 19.45 24.12 6.15
N PHE A 163 18.72 23.51 5.20
CA PHE A 163 19.00 22.14 4.76
C PHE A 163 19.92 22.13 3.54
N ASP A 164 21.10 21.52 3.68
CA ASP A 164 22.10 21.43 2.61
C ASP A 164 21.66 20.56 1.42
N SER A 165 20.80 19.58 1.69
CA SER A 165 20.29 18.63 0.71
C SER A 165 18.91 18.10 1.10
N TYR A 166 18.25 17.42 0.15
CA TYR A 166 17.02 16.69 0.47
C TYR A 166 17.28 15.52 1.42
N ASP A 167 18.47 14.90 1.36
CA ASP A 167 18.87 13.85 2.30
C ASP A 167 18.90 14.35 3.75
N HIS A 168 19.47 15.55 3.96
CA HIS A 168 19.47 16.21 5.26
C HIS A 168 18.03 16.48 5.72
N PHE A 169 17.20 17.09 4.87
CA PHE A 169 15.79 17.35 5.19
C PHE A 169 15.02 16.08 5.57
N MET A 170 15.11 15.02 4.76
CA MET A 170 14.32 13.81 4.99
C MET A 170 14.75 13.06 6.25
N SER A 171 16.06 13.10 6.59
CA SER A 171 16.58 12.55 7.85
C SER A 171 16.02 13.28 9.07
N GLU A 172 16.00 14.62 9.02
CA GLU A 172 15.44 15.45 10.10
C GLU A 172 13.93 15.28 10.21
N ALA A 173 13.21 15.28 9.08
CA ALA A 173 11.77 15.04 9.03
C ALA A 173 11.38 13.69 9.63
N LEU A 174 12.08 12.61 9.28
CA LEU A 174 11.84 11.29 9.88
C LEU A 174 12.08 11.30 11.39
N SER A 175 13.18 11.91 11.85
CA SER A 175 13.55 11.95 13.27
C SER A 175 12.52 12.71 14.11
N LEU A 176 12.08 13.87 13.62
CA LEU A 176 11.05 14.68 14.27
C LEU A 176 9.68 14.00 14.27
N GLU A 177 9.30 13.35 13.17
CA GLU A 177 8.02 12.64 13.09
C GLU A 177 7.97 11.42 14.00
N ILE A 178 9.05 10.65 14.09
CA ILE A 178 9.14 9.52 15.03
C ILE A 178 9.05 10.04 16.47
N THR A 179 9.78 11.10 16.81
CA THR A 179 9.78 11.69 18.16
C THR A 179 8.40 12.23 18.54
N SER A 180 7.75 12.95 17.62
CA SER A 180 6.40 13.49 17.80
C SER A 180 5.38 12.37 17.99
N ARG A 181 5.44 11.34 17.14
CA ARG A 181 4.58 10.15 17.25
C ARG A 181 4.77 9.41 18.57
N GLU A 182 6.02 9.19 19.01
CA GLU A 182 6.30 8.53 20.28
C GLU A 182 5.71 9.29 21.47
N LYS A 183 5.84 10.63 21.47
CA LYS A 183 5.22 11.48 22.48
C LYS A 183 3.70 11.29 22.50
N TRP A 184 3.07 11.38 21.33
CA TRP A 184 1.62 11.23 21.21
C TRP A 184 1.13 9.87 21.71
N LEU A 185 1.82 8.80 21.34
CA LEU A 185 1.50 7.45 21.81
C LEU A 185 1.62 7.32 23.34
N ARG A 186 2.67 7.90 23.94
CA ARG A 186 2.81 7.93 25.41
C ARG A 186 1.67 8.68 26.09
N ASP A 187 1.28 9.83 25.54
CA ASP A 187 0.17 10.64 26.07
C ASP A 187 -1.18 9.89 25.98
N MET A 188 -1.34 8.99 25.01
CA MET A 188 -2.48 8.08 24.88
C MET A 188 -2.40 6.82 25.77
N GLY A 189 -1.37 6.71 26.61
CA GLY A 189 -1.17 5.55 27.49
C GLY A 189 -0.59 4.32 26.80
N TYR A 190 -0.06 4.45 25.58
CA TYR A 190 0.60 3.35 24.88
C TYR A 190 1.94 3.02 25.55
N GLN A 191 1.98 1.90 26.28
CA GLN A 191 3.21 1.36 26.84
C GLN A 191 3.90 0.49 25.79
N GLY A 192 4.69 1.12 24.92
CA GLY A 192 5.63 0.37 24.07
C GLY A 192 6.62 -0.42 24.95
N SER A 193 7.11 -1.57 24.46
CA SER A 193 8.19 -2.31 25.11
C SER A 193 9.34 -1.35 25.41
N GLN A 194 9.73 -1.21 26.69
CA GLN A 194 10.79 -0.30 27.14
C GLN A 194 12.03 -0.41 26.24
N ARG A 195 12.29 0.60 25.41
CA ARG A 195 13.52 0.65 24.63
C ARG A 195 14.62 1.23 25.52
N SER A 196 15.53 0.35 25.94
CA SER A 196 16.77 0.66 26.64
C SER A 196 17.59 1.70 25.88
N GLU A 197 18.10 2.68 26.65
CA GLU A 197 19.15 3.69 26.42
C GLU A 197 19.55 4.10 24.99
N ARG A 198 19.72 5.42 24.81
CA ARG A 198 20.22 6.06 23.58
C ARG A 198 21.52 5.40 23.11
N PRO A 199 21.58 4.90 21.87
CA PRO A 199 22.81 4.33 21.37
C PRO A 199 23.80 5.40 20.90
N GLY A 200 25.04 5.33 21.39
CA GLY A 200 26.19 5.91 20.66
C GLY A 200 26.43 5.20 19.32
N ASP A 201 27.45 5.57 18.56
CA ASP A 201 27.71 5.10 17.17
C ASP A 201 27.51 3.58 16.93
N SER A 202 27.87 2.74 17.90
CA SER A 202 27.69 1.27 17.83
C SER A 202 26.23 0.80 17.81
N GLY A 203 25.29 1.62 18.28
CA GLY A 203 23.89 1.25 18.33
C GLY A 203 23.05 1.81 17.20
N LEU A 204 23.50 2.85 16.46
CA LEU A 204 22.95 3.14 15.13
C LEU A 204 23.21 1.98 14.17
N VAL A 205 24.42 1.42 14.18
CA VAL A 205 24.76 0.22 13.40
C VAL A 205 23.89 -0.98 13.81
N ARG A 206 23.64 -1.19 15.10
CA ARG A 206 22.72 -2.24 15.56
C ARG A 206 21.26 -1.95 15.18
N LEU A 207 20.83 -0.69 15.17
CA LEU A 207 19.50 -0.30 14.74
C LEU A 207 19.30 -0.57 13.25
N VAL A 208 20.28 -0.19 12.42
CA VAL A 208 20.28 -0.48 10.98
C VAL A 208 20.25 -1.98 10.74
N ASN A 209 21.11 -2.76 11.40
CA ASN A 209 21.11 -4.21 11.28
C ASN A 209 19.77 -4.83 11.74
N SER A 210 19.17 -4.29 12.80
CA SER A 210 17.86 -4.76 13.29
C SER A 210 16.74 -4.40 12.31
N CYS A 211 16.81 -3.22 11.68
CA CYS A 211 15.90 -2.80 10.64
C CYS A 211 16.04 -3.68 9.38
N ASP A 212 17.25 -4.08 9.00
CA ASP A 212 17.48 -5.00 7.88
C ASP A 212 16.91 -6.39 8.17
N VAL A 213 17.13 -6.90 9.40
CA VAL A 213 16.52 -8.17 9.84
C VAL A 213 15.00 -8.08 9.87
N LEU A 214 14.43 -7.01 10.43
CA LEU A 214 12.99 -6.79 10.45
C LEU A 214 12.40 -6.64 9.04
N SER A 215 13.11 -5.96 8.14
CA SER A 215 12.73 -5.84 6.73
C SER A 215 12.71 -7.21 6.04
N GLY A 216 13.73 -8.04 6.30
CA GLY A 216 13.77 -9.43 5.81
C GLY A 216 12.62 -10.27 6.34
N LEU A 217 12.33 -10.17 7.64
CA LEU A 217 11.20 -10.86 8.28
C LEU A 217 9.85 -10.40 7.73
N LEU A 218 9.64 -9.09 7.60
CA LEU A 218 8.43 -8.53 6.98
C LEU A 218 8.27 -9.01 5.54
N THR A 219 9.36 -9.00 4.75
CA THR A 219 9.35 -9.51 3.38
C THR A 219 8.96 -10.99 3.33
N SER A 220 9.46 -11.81 4.26
CA SER A 220 9.10 -13.22 4.38
C SER A 220 7.63 -13.43 4.77
N VAL A 221 7.13 -12.66 5.73
CA VAL A 221 5.73 -12.68 6.16
C VAL A 221 4.81 -12.30 5.00
N PHE A 222 5.12 -11.22 4.28
CA PHE A 222 4.33 -10.80 3.12
C PHE A 222 4.38 -11.84 1.99
N SER A 223 5.55 -12.43 1.72
CA SER A 223 5.67 -13.50 0.73
C SER A 223 4.84 -14.73 1.12
N SER A 224 4.78 -15.05 2.41
CA SER A 224 3.95 -16.14 2.93
C SER A 224 2.47 -15.81 2.82
N LEU A 225 2.09 -14.55 3.04
CA LEU A 225 0.72 -14.06 2.87
C LEU A 225 0.28 -14.17 1.40
N ASP A 226 1.15 -13.78 0.46
CA ASP A 226 0.91 -13.94 -0.99
C ASP A 226 0.73 -15.41 -1.37
N ALA A 227 1.57 -16.30 -0.84
CA ALA A 227 1.45 -17.74 -1.05
C ALA A 227 0.11 -18.29 -0.49
N PHE A 228 -0.29 -17.84 0.70
CA PHE A 228 -1.55 -18.22 1.32
C PHE A 228 -2.75 -17.72 0.51
N LYS A 229 -2.70 -16.48 0.00
CA LYS A 229 -3.74 -15.92 -0.86
C LYS A 229 -3.87 -16.71 -2.17
N ARG A 230 -2.75 -17.13 -2.77
CA ARG A 230 -2.76 -18.00 -3.96
C ARG A 230 -3.39 -19.36 -3.67
N LEU A 231 -3.02 -19.99 -2.57
CA LEU A 231 -3.63 -21.24 -2.10
C LEU A 231 -5.13 -21.10 -1.88
N GLY A 232 -5.57 -20.00 -1.26
CA GLY A 232 -6.99 -19.69 -1.11
C GLY A 232 -7.73 -19.59 -2.44
N SER A 233 -7.14 -18.92 -3.44
CA SER A 233 -7.69 -18.83 -4.78
C SER A 233 -7.74 -20.18 -5.51
N GLU A 234 -6.70 -21.00 -5.39
CA GLU A 234 -6.68 -22.37 -5.94
C GLU A 234 -7.75 -23.25 -5.29
N LEU A 235 -7.92 -23.15 -3.97
CA LEU A 235 -8.93 -23.90 -3.24
C LEU A 235 -10.36 -23.48 -3.62
N ALA A 236 -10.59 -22.18 -3.77
CA ALA A 236 -11.88 -21.66 -4.25
C ALA A 236 -12.23 -22.20 -5.65
N GLY A 237 -11.28 -22.20 -6.58
CA GLY A 237 -11.49 -22.76 -7.91
C GLY A 237 -11.76 -24.28 -7.90
N LYS A 238 -11.07 -25.04 -7.04
CA LYS A 238 -11.36 -26.48 -6.86
C LYS A 238 -12.75 -26.72 -6.26
N TYR A 239 -13.17 -25.86 -5.33
CA TYR A 239 -14.50 -25.95 -4.74
C TYR A 239 -15.61 -25.70 -5.78
N GLU A 240 -15.44 -24.70 -6.65
CA GLU A 240 -16.36 -24.46 -7.77
C GLU A 240 -16.43 -25.68 -8.71
N MET A 241 -15.29 -26.27 -9.06
CA MET A 241 -15.26 -27.46 -9.92
C MET A 241 -16.00 -28.66 -9.29
N ILE A 242 -15.87 -28.86 -7.98
CA ILE A 242 -16.61 -29.89 -7.24
C ILE A 242 -18.12 -29.60 -7.28
N GLN A 243 -18.52 -28.33 -7.10
CA GLN A 243 -19.93 -27.92 -7.18
C GLN A 243 -20.51 -28.14 -8.58
N GLU A 244 -19.74 -27.95 -9.65
CA GLU A 244 -20.18 -28.24 -11.03
C GLU A 244 -20.31 -29.75 -11.31
N LEU A 245 -19.44 -30.57 -10.72
CA LEU A 245 -19.46 -32.03 -10.89
C LEU A 245 -20.56 -32.72 -10.06
N ALA A 246 -20.94 -32.14 -8.93
CA ALA A 246 -21.90 -32.72 -7.99
C ALA A 246 -23.28 -33.05 -8.63
N PRO A 247 -23.92 -32.16 -9.42
CA PRO A 247 -25.17 -32.49 -10.12
C PRO A 247 -25.04 -33.66 -11.10
N SER A 248 -23.91 -33.76 -11.80
CA SER A 248 -23.66 -34.84 -12.77
C SER A 248 -23.50 -36.20 -12.09
N LEU A 249 -22.81 -36.23 -10.94
CA LEU A 249 -22.69 -37.44 -10.11
C LEU A 249 -24.04 -37.85 -9.51
N GLN A 250 -24.85 -36.90 -9.04
CA GLN A 250 -26.20 -37.18 -8.57
C GLN A 250 -27.10 -37.74 -9.68
N PHE A 251 -26.99 -37.20 -10.90
CA PHE A 251 -27.74 -37.71 -12.05
C PHE A 251 -27.31 -39.13 -12.45
N LEU A 252 -26.01 -39.43 -12.45
CA LEU A 252 -25.49 -40.77 -12.67
C LEU A 252 -25.95 -41.76 -11.59
N ALA A 253 -25.93 -41.35 -10.32
CA ALA A 253 -26.42 -42.16 -9.21
C ALA A 253 -27.92 -42.45 -9.34
N LEU A 254 -28.73 -41.46 -9.76
CA LEU A 254 -30.16 -41.62 -10.01
C LEU A 254 -30.42 -42.62 -11.15
N ASN A 255 -29.69 -42.50 -12.26
CA ASN A 255 -29.79 -43.43 -13.38
C ASN A 255 -29.40 -44.85 -13.00
N ALA A 256 -28.33 -45.01 -12.21
CA ALA A 256 -27.90 -46.31 -11.69
C ALA A 256 -28.96 -46.94 -10.78
N ARG A 257 -29.61 -46.15 -9.90
CA ARG A 257 -30.76 -46.61 -9.07
C ARG A 257 -31.94 -47.04 -9.92
N MET A 258 -32.30 -46.26 -10.95
CA MET A 258 -33.38 -46.62 -11.88
C MET A 258 -33.09 -47.91 -12.65
N ALA A 259 -31.84 -48.12 -13.09
CA ALA A 259 -31.43 -49.35 -13.77
C ALA A 259 -31.48 -50.56 -12.83
N ALA A 260 -30.99 -50.41 -11.59
CA ALA A 260 -31.04 -51.47 -10.58
C ALA A 260 -32.49 -51.89 -10.26
N SER A 261 -33.40 -50.92 -10.11
CA SER A 261 -34.82 -51.18 -9.86
C SER A 261 -35.51 -51.98 -10.98
N ARG A 262 -35.05 -51.84 -12.23
CA ARG A 262 -35.58 -52.61 -13.38
C ARG A 262 -35.04 -54.04 -13.44
N LEU A 263 -33.95 -54.36 -12.75
CA LEU A 263 -33.26 -55.66 -12.81
C LEU A 263 -33.59 -56.62 -11.64
N GLY A 264 -34.39 -56.18 -10.66
CA GLY A 264 -34.78 -57.00 -9.50
C GLY A 264 -33.56 -57.57 -8.74
N ASP A 265 -33.59 -58.86 -8.40
CA ASP A 265 -32.51 -59.54 -7.66
C ASP A 265 -31.13 -59.53 -8.33
N LYS A 266 -31.05 -59.20 -9.62
CA LYS A 266 -29.77 -59.09 -10.35
C LYS A 266 -29.15 -57.68 -10.29
N GLY A 267 -29.83 -56.70 -9.71
CA GLY A 267 -29.42 -55.29 -9.67
C GLY A 267 -28.52 -54.89 -8.49
N VAL A 268 -28.16 -55.81 -7.60
CA VAL A 268 -27.47 -55.53 -6.31
C VAL A 268 -26.19 -54.72 -6.49
N VAL A 269 -25.39 -55.02 -7.51
CA VAL A 269 -24.13 -54.31 -7.79
C VAL A 269 -24.38 -52.85 -8.22
N GLN A 270 -25.43 -52.60 -9.01
CA GLN A 270 -25.77 -51.25 -9.48
C GLN A 270 -26.40 -50.40 -8.37
N ALA A 271 -27.15 -51.02 -7.46
CA ALA A 271 -27.65 -50.36 -6.26
C ALA A 271 -26.49 -49.93 -5.34
N ALA A 272 -25.51 -50.81 -5.11
CA ALA A 272 -24.32 -50.49 -4.31
C ALA A 272 -23.48 -49.34 -4.93
N VAL A 273 -23.33 -49.32 -6.26
CA VAL A 273 -22.64 -48.23 -6.96
C VAL A 273 -23.41 -46.91 -6.85
N ALA A 274 -24.73 -46.94 -6.96
CA ALA A 274 -25.55 -45.74 -6.81
C ALA A 274 -25.51 -45.17 -5.39
N ASP A 275 -25.48 -46.02 -4.37
CA ASP A 275 -25.38 -45.59 -2.97
C ASP A 275 -23.99 -45.01 -2.65
N ALA A 276 -22.92 -45.56 -3.25
CA ALA A 276 -21.57 -45.02 -3.13
C ALA A 276 -21.42 -43.64 -3.81
N LEU A 277 -22.12 -43.40 -4.93
CA LEU A 277 -22.09 -42.13 -5.66
C LEU A 277 -23.05 -41.06 -5.11
N GLY A 278 -24.13 -41.48 -4.43
CA GLY A 278 -25.17 -40.60 -3.89
C GLY A 278 -25.08 -40.32 -2.39
N GLY A 279 -23.97 -40.69 -1.75
CA GLY A 279 -23.74 -40.46 -0.32
C GLY A 279 -23.89 -38.98 0.06
N LYS A 280 -24.78 -38.72 1.03
CA LYS A 280 -24.97 -37.41 1.66
C LYS A 280 -23.71 -36.91 2.35
#